data_AF-A0A7Y1VTD4-F1
#
_entry.id   AF-A0A7Y1VTD4-F1
#
_cell.length_a   1.000
_cell.length_b   1.000
_cell.length_c   1.000
_cell.angle_alpha   90.00
_cell.angle_beta   90.00
_cell.angle_gamma   90.00
#
_symmetry.space_group_name_H-M   'P 1'
#
loop_
_entity.id
_entity.type
_entity.pdbx_description
1 polymer ?
#
loop_
_entity_poly.entity_id
_entity_poly.type
_entity_poly.pdbx_seq_one_letter_code
_entity_poly.pdbx_strand_id
1 'polypeptide(L)'
;MYFLSKLDELGIEFDTCQMPLNVCDPSFESFQHHVLPVLLEKKYGIIAMKTMAFGSMMGARIDTTPKEILSEDIPDMLGQTELTHANLHQYVYSLPVSALCSGCRFMHELEENVQVLKDMKKLSPTDMNKLEAQAAPFAGLIVENYKRIFS
;
A
#
# COMPACT_ATOMS: atom_id res chain seq x y z
N MET A 1 -19.06 -0.32 1.76
CA MET A 1 -18.71 1.13 1.74
C MET A 1 -19.63 1.96 2.64
N TYR A 2 -19.86 1.56 3.90
CA TYR A 2 -20.83 2.23 4.78
C TYR A 2 -20.55 3.71 5.02
N PHE A 3 -19.28 4.07 5.28
CA PHE A 3 -18.90 5.44 5.59
C PHE A 3 -19.20 6.42 4.45
N LEU A 4 -18.87 6.06 3.20
CA LEU A 4 -19.15 6.92 2.04
C LEU A 4 -20.64 7.13 1.85
N SER A 5 -21.47 6.09 2.03
CA SER A 5 -22.93 6.24 1.98
C SER A 5 -23.45 7.18 3.07
N LYS A 6 -22.84 7.19 4.26
CA LYS A 6 -23.19 8.15 5.31
C LYS A 6 -22.77 9.59 4.98
N LEU A 7 -21.66 9.78 4.28
CA LEU A 7 -21.30 11.11 3.77
C LEU A 7 -22.33 11.60 2.74
N ASP A 8 -22.78 10.73 1.84
CA ASP A 8 -23.81 11.05 0.85
C ASP A 8 -25.15 11.42 1.51
N GLU A 9 -25.59 10.66 2.53
CA GLU A 9 -26.80 10.99 3.32
C GLU A 9 -26.71 12.36 4.01
N LEU A 10 -25.51 12.77 4.42
CA LEU A 10 -25.25 14.05 5.07
C LEU A 10 -25.00 15.19 4.07
N GLY A 11 -24.91 14.91 2.77
CA GLY A 11 -24.53 15.88 1.75
C GLY A 11 -23.10 16.43 1.91
N ILE A 12 -22.21 15.62 2.47
CA ILE A 12 -20.80 15.98 2.73
C ILE A 12 -19.92 15.30 1.69
N GLU A 13 -19.00 16.07 1.11
CA GLU A 13 -17.93 15.55 0.26
C GLU A 13 -16.57 15.95 0.83
N PHE A 14 -15.61 15.04 0.78
CA PHE A 14 -14.21 15.34 1.11
C PHE A 14 -13.37 15.53 -0.15
N ASP A 15 -12.33 16.35 -0.03
CA ASP A 15 -11.40 16.58 -1.14
C ASP A 15 -10.44 15.42 -1.36
N THR A 16 -10.10 14.67 -0.29
CA THR A 16 -9.09 13.63 -0.34
C THR A 16 -9.43 12.43 0.55
N CYS A 17 -8.84 11.28 0.20
CA CYS A 17 -8.83 10.10 1.05
C CYS A 17 -7.40 9.53 1.09
N GLN A 18 -6.91 9.29 2.31
CA GLN A 18 -5.65 8.57 2.52
C GLN A 18 -5.95 7.08 2.76
N MET A 19 -5.35 6.18 1.96
CA MET A 19 -5.61 4.74 2.05
C MET A 19 -4.37 3.87 1.80
N PRO A 20 -4.33 2.63 2.32
CA PRO A 20 -3.29 1.66 1.99
C PRO A 20 -3.32 1.30 0.50
N LEU A 21 -2.19 1.45 -0.20
CA LEU A 21 -1.98 0.92 -1.56
C LEU A 21 -0.55 0.37 -1.63
N ASN A 22 -0.42 -0.89 -2.01
CA ASN A 22 0.85 -1.61 -2.11
C ASN A 22 0.68 -2.87 -2.98
N VAL A 23 1.78 -3.58 -3.29
CA VAL A 23 1.76 -4.77 -4.17
C VAL A 23 1.03 -5.99 -3.60
N CYS A 24 0.87 -6.10 -2.27
CA CYS A 24 0.08 -7.16 -1.63
C CYS A 24 -1.42 -6.85 -1.67
N ASP A 25 -1.79 -5.57 -1.72
CA ASP A 25 -3.17 -5.11 -1.57
C ASP A 25 -4.17 -5.79 -2.52
N PRO A 26 -3.87 -6.00 -3.81
CA PRO A 26 -4.79 -6.67 -4.73
C PRO A 26 -5.19 -8.09 -4.33
N SER A 27 -4.38 -8.76 -3.51
CA SER A 27 -4.52 -10.19 -3.17
C SER A 27 -5.27 -10.45 -1.86
N PHE A 28 -5.58 -9.43 -1.06
CA PHE A 28 -6.30 -9.60 0.21
C PHE A 28 -7.03 -8.33 0.64
N GLU A 29 -8.36 -8.36 0.78
CA GLU A 29 -9.18 -7.22 1.25
C GLU A 29 -8.77 -5.88 0.59
N SER A 30 -8.81 -5.86 -0.75
CA SER A 30 -8.11 -4.86 -1.56
C SER A 30 -8.78 -3.49 -1.53
N PHE A 31 -8.03 -2.47 -1.12
CA PHE A 31 -8.42 -1.08 -1.31
C PHE A 31 -8.40 -0.71 -2.80
N GLN A 32 -7.41 -1.18 -3.56
CA GLN A 32 -7.29 -0.96 -4.99
C GLN A 32 -8.52 -1.44 -5.77
N HIS A 33 -9.08 -2.61 -5.44
CA HIS A 33 -10.23 -3.16 -6.15
C HIS A 33 -11.57 -2.67 -5.62
N HIS A 34 -11.69 -2.38 -4.32
CA HIS A 34 -12.99 -2.07 -3.71
C HIS A 34 -13.20 -0.59 -3.38
N VAL A 35 -12.14 0.14 -3.05
CA VAL A 35 -12.21 1.50 -2.49
C VAL A 35 -11.80 2.55 -3.52
N LEU A 36 -10.66 2.35 -4.16
CA LEU A 36 -10.07 3.27 -5.12
C LEU A 36 -11.03 3.64 -6.27
N PRO A 37 -11.74 2.70 -6.95
CA PRO A 37 -12.61 3.06 -8.08
C PRO A 37 -13.77 3.97 -7.68
N VAL A 38 -14.36 3.72 -6.51
CA VAL A 38 -15.49 4.52 -5.98
C VAL A 38 -15.05 5.95 -5.68
N LEU A 39 -13.85 6.11 -5.10
CA LEU A 39 -13.31 7.43 -4.77
C LEU A 39 -12.90 8.22 -6.02
N LEU A 40 -12.41 7.53 -7.06
CA LEU A 40 -12.15 8.15 -8.37
C LEU A 40 -13.42 8.64 -9.05
N GLU A 41 -14.51 7.86 -9.00
CA GLU A 41 -15.83 8.28 -9.51
C GLU A 41 -16.32 9.54 -8.79
N LYS A 42 -16.13 9.60 -7.46
CA LYS A 42 -16.42 10.78 -6.64
C LYS A 42 -15.40 11.93 -6.78
N LYS A 43 -14.35 11.77 -7.59
CA LYS A 43 -13.29 12.76 -7.84
C LYS A 43 -12.46 13.15 -6.60
N TYR A 44 -12.28 12.22 -5.65
CA TYR A 44 -11.46 12.46 -4.48
C TYR A 44 -9.98 12.37 -4.87
N GLY A 45 -9.14 13.25 -4.31
CA GLY A 45 -7.69 13.13 -4.36
C GLY A 45 -7.21 11.95 -3.54
N ILE A 46 -6.36 11.11 -4.12
CA ILE A 46 -5.92 9.86 -3.48
C ILE A 46 -4.53 10.06 -2.89
N ILE A 47 -4.41 9.90 -1.57
CA ILE A 47 -3.11 9.88 -0.88
C ILE A 47 -2.79 8.43 -0.55
N ALA A 48 -1.89 7.81 -1.29
CA ALA A 48 -1.42 6.47 -0.98
C ALA A 48 -0.61 6.49 0.33
N MET A 49 -0.76 5.45 1.13
CA MET A 49 0.10 5.18 2.29
C MET A 49 0.37 3.68 2.41
N LYS A 50 1.25 3.29 3.33
CA LYS A 50 1.58 1.88 3.63
C LYS A 50 2.10 1.09 2.41
N THR A 51 2.82 1.76 1.51
CA THR A 51 3.43 1.17 0.30
C THR A 51 4.35 -0.02 0.57
N MET A 52 5.00 -0.05 1.74
CA MET A 52 5.84 -1.17 2.19
C MET A 52 5.23 -1.93 3.37
N ALA A 53 3.89 -1.91 3.49
CA ALA A 53 3.13 -2.50 4.61
C ALA A 53 3.71 -2.16 5.99
N PHE A 54 4.06 -0.88 6.18
CA PHE A 54 4.64 -0.36 7.41
C PHE A 54 5.98 -1.00 7.83
N GLY A 55 6.75 -1.50 6.86
CA GLY A 55 8.05 -2.13 7.05
C GLY A 55 7.98 -3.66 7.13
N SER A 56 6.80 -4.24 7.29
CA SER A 56 6.62 -5.69 7.43
C SER A 56 6.97 -6.47 6.16
N MET A 57 7.07 -5.84 4.98
CA MET A 57 7.61 -6.48 3.78
C MET A 57 9.12 -6.82 3.90
N MET A 58 9.84 -6.22 4.86
CA MET A 58 11.26 -6.45 5.10
C MET A 58 11.50 -7.24 6.40
N GLY A 59 10.55 -8.08 6.81
CA GLY A 59 10.64 -8.84 8.07
C GLY A 59 10.61 -7.98 9.34
N ALA A 60 10.32 -6.69 9.22
CA ALA A 60 10.38 -5.78 10.37
C ALA A 60 9.12 -5.90 11.24
N ARG A 61 9.35 -6.18 12.52
CA ARG A 61 8.38 -5.89 13.58
C ARG A 61 8.45 -4.41 13.95
N ILE A 62 7.30 -3.83 14.20
CA ILE A 62 7.13 -2.45 14.65
C ILE A 62 6.22 -2.41 15.88
N ASP A 63 6.22 -1.29 16.60
CA ASP A 63 5.53 -1.17 17.89
C ASP A 63 4.02 -1.43 17.83
N THR A 64 3.39 -1.19 16.68
CA THR A 64 1.95 -1.42 16.48
C THR A 64 1.61 -2.81 15.94
N THR A 65 2.60 -3.66 15.65
CA THR A 65 2.34 -5.06 15.26
C THR A 65 1.69 -5.78 16.45
N PRO A 66 0.57 -6.50 16.24
CA PRO A 66 -0.06 -7.31 17.29
C PRO A 66 0.92 -8.22 18.01
N LYS A 67 0.70 -8.46 19.31
CA LYS A 67 1.64 -9.23 20.16
C LYS A 67 1.68 -10.70 19.78
N GLU A 68 0.59 -11.19 19.22
CA GLU A 68 0.37 -12.56 18.76
C GLU A 68 1.11 -12.91 17.46
N ILE A 69 1.47 -11.93 16.64
CA ILE A 69 2.33 -12.14 15.47
C ILE A 69 3.75 -12.07 15.99
N LEU A 70 4.55 -13.13 15.93
CA LEU A 70 5.95 -13.10 16.39
C LEU A 70 6.85 -12.51 15.29
N SER A 71 8.04 -12.02 15.65
CA SER A 71 8.97 -11.46 14.65
C SER A 71 9.39 -12.50 13.59
N GLU A 72 9.48 -13.78 14.00
CA GLU A 72 9.78 -14.92 13.11
C GLU A 72 8.65 -15.25 12.12
N ASP A 73 7.42 -14.81 12.41
CA ASP A 73 6.27 -14.99 11.52
C ASP A 73 6.23 -13.93 10.41
N ILE A 74 6.94 -12.81 10.56
CA ILE A 74 6.95 -11.72 9.58
C ILE A 74 7.96 -12.04 8.48
N PRO A 75 7.50 -12.30 7.24
CA PRO A 75 8.40 -12.70 6.17
C PRO A 75 9.29 -11.53 5.72
N ASP A 76 10.58 -11.81 5.49
CA ASP A 76 11.41 -10.93 4.66
C ASP A 76 11.09 -11.17 3.19
N MET A 77 10.05 -10.50 2.71
CA MET A 77 9.53 -10.64 1.35
C MET A 77 10.52 -10.08 0.32
N LEU A 78 11.23 -8.99 0.62
CA LEU A 78 12.29 -8.48 -0.29
C LEU A 78 13.46 -9.45 -0.38
N GLY A 79 13.82 -10.14 0.70
CA GLY A 79 14.83 -11.20 0.67
C GLY A 79 14.39 -12.50 -0.03
N GLN A 80 13.08 -12.70 -0.25
CA GLN A 80 12.50 -13.91 -0.84
C GLN A 80 11.99 -13.72 -2.28
N THR A 81 12.07 -12.51 -2.84
CA THR A 81 11.52 -12.16 -4.16
C THR A 81 12.46 -11.22 -4.91
N GLU A 82 12.12 -10.87 -6.15
CA GLU A 82 12.83 -9.84 -6.93
C GLU A 82 12.26 -8.43 -6.67
N LEU A 83 11.49 -8.27 -5.59
CA LEU A 83 10.93 -6.98 -5.20
C LEU A 83 12.01 -6.09 -4.59
N THR A 84 11.90 -4.80 -4.86
CA THR A 84 12.87 -3.79 -4.44
C THR A 84 12.11 -2.59 -3.91
N HIS A 85 12.70 -1.84 -2.98
CA HIS A 85 12.09 -0.59 -2.50
C HIS A 85 11.64 0.33 -3.65
N ALA A 86 12.45 0.39 -4.72
CA ALA A 86 12.14 1.14 -5.92
C ALA A 86 10.87 0.64 -6.65
N ASN A 87 10.74 -0.66 -6.89
CA ASN A 87 9.57 -1.17 -7.61
C ASN A 87 8.28 -1.14 -6.78
N LEU A 88 8.37 -1.22 -5.45
CA LEU A 88 7.22 -0.99 -4.56
C LEU A 88 6.68 0.44 -4.69
N HIS A 89 7.56 1.42 -4.75
CA HIS A 89 7.20 2.81 -5.00
C HIS A 89 6.66 3.01 -6.43
N GLN A 90 7.34 2.48 -7.44
CA GLN A 90 6.90 2.58 -8.85
C GLN A 90 5.51 1.99 -9.07
N TYR A 91 5.19 0.88 -8.39
CA TYR A 91 3.85 0.30 -8.40
C TYR A 91 2.80 1.31 -7.97
N VAL A 92 2.99 1.94 -6.81
CA VAL A 92 2.05 2.92 -6.28
C VAL A 92 1.98 4.19 -7.13
N TYR A 93 3.12 4.68 -7.64
CA TYR A 93 3.12 5.82 -8.56
C TYR A 93 2.46 5.52 -9.92
N SER A 94 2.28 4.24 -10.26
CA SER A 94 1.61 3.83 -11.50
C SER A 94 0.08 3.77 -11.35
N LEU A 95 -0.42 3.72 -10.11
CA LEU A 95 -1.83 3.85 -9.77
C LEU A 95 -2.30 5.31 -9.91
N PRO A 96 -3.61 5.57 -10.03
CA PRO A 96 -4.18 6.91 -10.09
C PRO A 96 -4.16 7.60 -8.70
N VAL A 97 -2.95 7.88 -8.20
CA VAL A 97 -2.71 8.54 -6.91
C VAL A 97 -2.31 9.99 -7.11
N SER A 98 -2.75 10.87 -6.21
CA SER A 98 -2.37 12.29 -6.20
C SER A 98 -1.06 12.53 -5.44
N ALA A 99 -0.81 11.74 -4.39
CA ALA A 99 0.41 11.79 -3.60
C ALA A 99 0.69 10.45 -2.93
N LEU A 100 1.95 10.24 -2.52
CA LEU A 100 2.36 9.14 -1.66
C LEU A 100 2.90 9.67 -0.33
N CYS A 101 2.31 9.25 0.77
CA CYS A 101 2.86 9.37 2.11
C CYS A 101 3.77 8.17 2.42
N SER A 102 5.08 8.34 2.21
CA SER A 102 6.09 7.32 2.52
C SER A 102 6.90 7.68 3.77
N GLY A 103 7.21 6.66 4.57
CA GLY A 103 8.06 6.78 5.74
C GLY A 103 9.54 6.55 5.41
N CYS A 104 10.42 7.11 6.23
CA CYS A 104 11.84 6.83 6.27
C CYS A 104 12.33 6.98 7.71
N ARG A 105 13.33 6.18 8.09
CA ARG A 105 14.05 6.21 9.36
C ARG A 105 15.37 6.96 9.20
N PHE A 106 15.98 6.87 8.03
CA PHE A 106 17.29 7.44 7.74
C PHE A 106 17.26 8.33 6.50
N MET A 107 18.23 9.25 6.42
CA MET A 107 18.34 10.20 5.30
C MET A 107 18.54 9.50 3.95
N HIS A 108 19.27 8.39 3.90
CA HIS A 108 19.49 7.66 2.64
C HIS A 108 18.18 7.08 2.09
N GLU A 109 17.28 6.58 2.95
CA GLU A 109 15.96 6.08 2.52
C GLU A 109 15.09 7.22 1.97
N LEU A 110 15.19 8.43 2.54
CA LEU A 110 14.53 9.62 1.99
C LEU A 110 15.06 9.95 0.60
N GLU A 111 16.38 9.94 0.43
CA GLU A 111 17.05 10.19 -0.85
C GLU A 111 16.65 9.15 -1.90
N GLU A 112 16.63 7.87 -1.54
CA GLU A 112 16.17 6.77 -2.39
C GLU A 112 14.70 6.96 -2.81
N ASN A 113 13.80 7.23 -1.85
CA ASN A 113 12.38 7.46 -2.13
C ASN A 113 12.16 8.63 -3.10
N VAL A 114 12.90 9.73 -2.91
CA VAL A 114 12.89 10.90 -3.81
C VAL A 114 13.47 10.55 -5.17
N GLN A 115 14.55 9.78 -5.22
CA GLN A 115 15.20 9.40 -6.47
C GLN A 115 14.29 8.53 -7.34
N VAL A 116 13.57 7.58 -6.74
CA VAL A 116 12.57 6.76 -7.46
C VAL A 116 11.48 7.62 -8.10
N LEU A 117 11.06 8.70 -7.42
CA LEU A 117 10.09 9.64 -7.97
C LEU A 117 10.70 10.55 -9.06
N LYS A 118 11.96 10.97 -8.93
CA LYS A 118 12.66 11.74 -9.98
C LYS A 118 12.85 10.92 -11.25
N ASP A 119 13.22 9.65 -11.10
CA ASP A 119 13.42 8.71 -12.20
C ASP A 119 12.15 7.93 -12.51
N MET A 120 10.97 8.55 -12.33
CA MET A 120 9.68 7.87 -12.37
C MET A 120 9.52 7.05 -13.65
N LYS A 121 9.40 5.74 -13.46
CA LYS A 121 9.04 4.78 -14.49
C LYS A 121 7.65 4.27 -14.18
N LYS A 122 6.68 4.70 -14.98
CA LYS A 122 5.33 4.13 -14.91
C LYS A 122 5.40 2.68 -15.38
N LEU A 123 4.98 1.76 -14.52
CA LEU A 123 4.95 0.34 -14.83
C LEU A 123 3.84 0.05 -15.83
N SER A 124 4.10 -0.90 -16.73
CA SER A 124 3.05 -1.46 -17.58
C SER A 124 2.10 -2.33 -16.73
N PRO A 125 0.84 -2.53 -17.15
CA PRO A 125 -0.06 -3.46 -16.46
C PRO A 125 0.55 -4.86 -16.30
N THR A 126 1.29 -5.33 -17.31
CA THR A 126 1.99 -6.61 -17.26
C THR A 126 3.05 -6.65 -16.17
N ASP A 127 3.82 -5.57 -15.99
CA ASP A 127 4.85 -5.52 -14.95
C ASP A 127 4.24 -5.35 -13.57
N MET A 128 3.17 -4.56 -13.42
CA MET A 128 2.39 -4.48 -12.18
C MET A 128 1.90 -5.86 -11.75
N ASN A 129 1.28 -6.61 -12.66
CA ASN A 129 0.79 -7.97 -12.38
C ASN A 129 1.92 -8.94 -11.97
N LYS A 130 3.15 -8.77 -12.49
CA LYS A 130 4.30 -9.58 -12.05
C LYS A 130 4.72 -9.26 -10.61
N LEU A 131 4.64 -7.99 -10.20
CA LEU A 131 4.94 -7.61 -8.82
C LEU A 131 3.85 -8.14 -7.88
N GLU A 132 2.59 -8.01 -8.26
CA GLU A 132 1.45 -8.57 -7.52
C GLU A 132 1.55 -10.08 -7.37
N ALA A 133 1.91 -10.81 -8.43
CA ALA A 133 2.05 -12.26 -8.38
C ALA A 133 3.16 -12.72 -7.42
N GLN A 134 4.26 -11.97 -7.32
CA GLN A 134 5.32 -12.24 -6.34
C GLN A 134 4.89 -11.92 -4.91
N ALA A 135 4.08 -10.87 -4.73
CA ALA A 135 3.58 -10.42 -3.43
C ALA A 135 2.39 -11.23 -2.90
N ALA A 136 1.61 -11.85 -3.80
CA ALA A 136 0.36 -12.53 -3.48
C ALA A 136 0.48 -13.59 -2.36
N PRO A 137 1.52 -14.45 -2.30
CA PRO A 137 1.69 -15.42 -1.22
C PRO A 137 1.86 -14.80 0.17
N PHE A 138 2.25 -13.53 0.24
CA PHE A 138 2.52 -12.79 1.48
C PHE A 138 1.37 -11.88 1.90
N ALA A 139 0.35 -11.71 1.05
CA ALA A 139 -0.82 -10.90 1.36
C ALA A 139 -1.63 -11.49 2.52
N GLY A 140 -2.17 -10.64 3.38
CA GLY A 140 -2.92 -11.07 4.55
C GLY A 140 -2.55 -10.34 5.83
N LEU A 141 -3.10 -10.82 6.95
CA LEU A 141 -3.05 -10.15 8.24
C LEU A 141 -1.67 -10.15 8.91
N ILE A 142 -0.67 -10.82 8.35
CA ILE A 142 0.72 -10.80 8.86
C ILE A 142 1.46 -9.58 8.31
N VAL A 143 1.66 -9.52 7.00
CA VAL A 143 2.32 -8.39 6.33
C VAL A 143 1.45 -7.15 6.40
N GLU A 144 0.16 -7.27 6.13
CA GLU A 144 -0.80 -6.15 6.18
C GLU A 144 -1.61 -6.16 7.49
N ASN A 145 -0.93 -6.30 8.64
CA ASN A 145 -1.56 -6.41 9.96
C ASN A 145 -2.43 -5.22 10.41
N TYR A 146 -2.45 -4.11 9.64
CA TYR A 146 -3.39 -3.00 9.80
C TYR A 146 -4.75 -3.29 9.17
N LYS A 147 -4.85 -4.24 8.23
CA LYS A 147 -6.12 -4.72 7.72
C LYS A 147 -6.80 -5.52 8.84
N ARG A 148 -8.09 -5.25 9.03
CA ARG A 148 -8.94 -5.95 9.98
C ARG A 148 -10.17 -6.37 9.22
N ILE A 149 -10.46 -7.66 9.20
CA ILE A 149 -11.79 -8.13 8.84
C ILE A 149 -12.62 -7.92 10.10
N PHE A 150 -13.56 -6.97 10.05
CA PHE A 150 -14.54 -6.85 11.12
C PHE A 150 -15.42 -8.11 11.07
N SER A 151 -15.26 -8.97 12.08
CA SER A 151 -16.20 -10.06 12.38
C SER A 151 -17.51 -9.52 12.92
#